data_AF-A0A803VR81-F1
#
_entry.id   AF-A0A803VR81-F1
#
_cell.length_a   1.000
_cell.length_b   1.000
_cell.length_c   1.000
_cell.angle_alpha   90.00
_cell.angle_beta   90.00
_cell.angle_gamma   90.00
#
_symmetry.space_group_name_H-M   'P 1'
#
loop_
_entity.id
_entity.type
_entity.pdbx_description
1 polymer ?
#
loop_
_entity_poly.entity_id
_entity_poly.type
_entity_poly.pdbx_seq_one_letter_code
_entity_poly.pdbx_strand_id
1 'polypeptide(L)'
;PRRGLTASLCPQGRVVGGTEARSHAWPYQVSLQYYSGGGWYHTCGGSLIQRNWVMTAAHCVNNNLNYRVVAGEHNLNANEGSEQIFSVSKIIVHPYWNSNNVAAGYDIALFRLNGYASLNGAVQLAVLPQEGTILPNNYPCYITGWGLTRSECRAPPGDSGGPLHCAVNGQYQVHGVTSFVSSQGCNVLRKPTVFTRVSAYVSWINSVRPGDNPPAPACPDHRFTPGTGPAARSQRPRGLLSARGRVLLNETPA
;
A
#
# COMPACT_ATOMS: atom_id res chain seq x y z
N PRO A 1 38.22 11.21 -35.99
CA PRO A 1 36.85 11.76 -35.82
C PRO A 1 35.76 10.80 -36.33
N ARG A 2 35.04 10.18 -35.38
CA ARG A 2 33.66 9.64 -35.41
C ARG A 2 33.59 8.51 -34.38
N ARG A 3 33.03 8.83 -33.21
CA ARG A 3 32.73 7.89 -32.12
C ARG A 3 31.53 7.04 -32.55
N GLY A 4 31.68 5.72 -32.53
CA GLY A 4 30.57 4.77 -32.68
C GLY A 4 29.92 4.53 -31.32
N LEU A 5 28.60 4.65 -31.29
CA LEU A 5 27.72 4.47 -30.13
C LEU A 5 27.81 3.04 -29.58
N THR A 6 28.12 2.89 -28.30
CA THR A 6 27.83 1.67 -27.56
C THR A 6 26.41 1.75 -27.02
N ALA A 7 25.51 0.95 -27.59
CA ALA A 7 24.20 0.68 -27.00
C ALA A 7 24.43 -0.14 -25.72
N SER A 8 24.35 0.50 -24.56
CA SER A 8 24.26 -0.23 -23.28
C SER A 8 22.81 -0.67 -23.08
N LEU A 9 22.63 -1.99 -23.13
CA LEU A 9 21.44 -2.71 -22.68
C LEU A 9 21.05 -2.20 -21.28
N CYS A 10 19.92 -1.49 -21.16
CA CYS A 10 19.40 -1.09 -19.85
C CYS A 10 18.74 -2.31 -19.17
N PRO A 11 19.15 -2.67 -17.94
CA PRO A 11 18.48 -3.69 -17.13
C PRO A 11 17.06 -3.24 -16.77
N GLN A 12 16.14 -4.21 -16.73
CA GLN A 12 14.71 -4.00 -16.53
C GLN A 12 14.38 -3.57 -15.10
N GLY A 13 14.24 -2.26 -14.85
CA GLY A 13 13.64 -1.73 -13.63
C GLY A 13 12.12 -1.84 -13.66
N ARG A 14 11.50 -2.30 -12.56
CA ARG A 14 10.04 -2.40 -12.40
C ARG A 14 9.47 -1.13 -11.75
N VAL A 15 8.26 -0.72 -12.17
CA VAL A 15 7.69 0.66 -12.19
C VAL A 15 8.12 1.48 -13.42
N VAL A 16 7.21 2.22 -14.08
CA VAL A 16 7.56 3.03 -15.27
C VAL A 16 8.50 4.19 -14.87
N GLY A 17 9.78 4.10 -15.23
CA GLY A 17 10.84 4.99 -14.73
C GLY A 17 11.50 4.49 -13.43
N GLY A 18 11.19 3.26 -13.04
CA GLY A 18 11.70 2.42 -11.94
C GLY A 18 13.18 2.09 -11.98
N THR A 19 13.80 1.96 -10.80
CA THR A 19 14.87 0.97 -10.60
C THR A 19 14.40 -0.13 -9.67
N GLU A 20 15.06 -1.28 -9.73
CA GLU A 20 14.86 -2.32 -8.74
C GLU A 20 15.17 -1.78 -7.33
N ALA A 21 14.24 -2.00 -6.40
CA ALA A 21 14.47 -1.69 -5.00
C ALA A 21 15.51 -2.66 -4.43
N ARG A 22 16.33 -2.21 -3.47
CA ARG A 22 17.12 -3.16 -2.68
C ARG A 22 16.16 -4.14 -2.02
N SER A 23 16.50 -5.44 -2.06
CA SER A 23 15.70 -6.48 -1.44
C SER A 23 15.36 -6.10 0.01
N HIS A 24 14.07 -6.18 0.32
CA HIS A 24 13.48 -5.87 1.63
C HIS A 24 13.65 -4.42 2.13
N ALA A 25 13.99 -3.46 1.26
CA ALA A 25 14.05 -2.03 1.65
C ALA A 25 12.69 -1.44 2.09
N TRP A 26 11.59 -2.06 1.64
CA TRP A 26 10.22 -1.67 1.97
C TRP A 26 9.48 -2.83 2.65
N PRO A 27 9.86 -3.19 3.89
CA PRO A 27 9.49 -4.47 4.52
C PRO A 27 8.01 -4.59 4.90
N TYR A 28 7.22 -3.54 4.72
CA TYR A 28 5.76 -3.55 4.90
C TYR A 28 4.99 -3.62 3.57
N GLN A 29 5.67 -3.53 2.43
CA GLN A 29 5.08 -3.81 1.12
C GLN A 29 4.65 -5.28 1.08
N VAL A 30 3.42 -5.52 0.65
CA VAL A 30 2.91 -6.88 0.41
C VAL A 30 2.41 -7.03 -1.02
N SER A 31 2.41 -8.27 -1.50
CA SER A 31 1.81 -8.67 -2.77
C SER A 31 0.43 -9.27 -2.50
N LEU A 32 -0.62 -8.63 -3.01
CA LEU A 32 -1.97 -9.21 -3.05
C LEU A 32 -2.07 -10.07 -4.31
N GLN A 33 -2.49 -11.31 -4.10
CA GLN A 33 -2.61 -12.28 -5.16
C GLN A 33 -4.00 -12.90 -5.15
N TYR A 34 -4.53 -13.22 -6.33
CA TYR A 34 -5.77 -13.97 -6.47
C TYR A 34 -5.52 -15.32 -7.11
N TYR A 35 -6.36 -16.30 -6.76
CA TYR A 35 -6.32 -17.62 -7.35
C TYR A 35 -7.15 -17.69 -8.63
N SER A 36 -6.58 -18.21 -9.70
CA SER A 36 -7.27 -18.46 -10.96
C SER A 36 -6.59 -19.60 -11.71
N GLY A 37 -7.34 -20.43 -12.44
CA GLY A 37 -6.77 -21.41 -13.38
C GLY A 37 -5.69 -22.35 -12.82
N GLY A 38 -5.70 -22.68 -11.53
CA GLY A 38 -4.68 -23.53 -10.91
C GLY A 38 -3.48 -22.80 -10.27
N GLY A 39 -3.38 -21.48 -10.44
CA GLY A 39 -2.24 -20.67 -9.99
C GLY A 39 -2.62 -19.41 -9.22
N TRP A 40 -1.60 -18.77 -8.65
CA TRP A 40 -1.73 -17.49 -7.95
C TRP A 40 -1.10 -16.38 -8.75
N TYR A 41 -1.83 -15.28 -8.93
CA TYR A 41 -1.40 -14.14 -9.73
C TYR A 41 -1.40 -12.88 -8.90
N HIS A 42 -0.30 -12.14 -8.94
CA HIS A 42 -0.23 -10.79 -8.41
C HIS A 42 -1.25 -9.90 -9.11
N THR A 43 -2.00 -9.12 -8.33
CA THR A 43 -2.98 -8.16 -8.85
C THR A 43 -2.80 -6.76 -8.31
N CYS A 44 -2.36 -6.62 -7.07
CA CYS A 44 -2.24 -5.34 -6.39
C CYS A 44 -1.14 -5.39 -5.32
N GLY A 45 -0.66 -4.21 -4.93
CA GLY A 45 0.11 -4.01 -3.72
C GLY A 45 -0.78 -3.85 -2.48
N GLY A 46 -0.11 -3.76 -1.34
CA GLY A 46 -0.70 -3.43 -0.05
C GLY A 46 0.37 -3.03 0.95
N SER A 47 -0.05 -2.62 2.13
CA SER A 47 0.82 -2.33 3.27
C SER A 47 0.41 -3.13 4.50
N LEU A 48 1.34 -3.85 5.12
CA LEU A 48 1.12 -4.51 6.40
C LEU A 48 1.05 -3.47 7.52
N ILE A 49 -0.13 -3.20 8.06
CA ILE A 49 -0.37 -2.16 9.07
C ILE A 49 -0.51 -2.72 10.50
N GLN A 50 -0.67 -4.04 10.61
CA GLN A 50 -0.58 -4.83 11.83
C GLN A 50 -0.21 -6.26 11.43
N ARG A 51 0.27 -7.09 12.37
CA ARG A 51 0.70 -8.48 12.08
C ARG A 51 -0.35 -9.31 11.36
N ASN A 52 -1.64 -9.01 11.53
CA ASN A 52 -2.77 -9.67 10.87
C ASN A 52 -3.64 -8.72 10.03
N TRP A 53 -3.18 -7.51 9.72
CA TRP A 53 -3.95 -6.53 8.93
C TRP A 53 -3.14 -5.89 7.81
N VAL A 54 -3.71 -5.88 6.62
CA VAL A 54 -3.17 -5.22 5.43
C VAL A 54 -4.12 -4.12 4.96
N MET A 55 -3.55 -2.97 4.62
CA MET A 55 -4.23 -1.87 3.93
C MET A 55 -3.98 -1.96 2.42
N THR A 56 -5.02 -1.78 1.63
CA THR A 56 -4.95 -1.77 0.15
C THR A 56 -6.04 -0.86 -0.43
N ALA A 57 -6.16 -0.80 -1.76
CA ALA A 57 -7.20 -0.06 -2.46
C ALA A 57 -8.51 -0.86 -2.51
N ALA A 58 -9.65 -0.18 -2.50
CA ALA A 58 -10.95 -0.81 -2.59
C ALA A 58 -11.20 -1.41 -3.98
N HIS A 59 -10.73 -0.75 -5.04
CA HIS A 59 -10.90 -1.26 -6.41
C HIS A 59 -10.12 -2.56 -6.68
N CYS A 60 -9.13 -2.90 -5.86
CA CYS A 60 -8.40 -4.17 -5.94
C CYS A 60 -9.25 -5.38 -5.51
N VAL A 61 -10.39 -5.14 -4.84
CA VAL A 61 -11.23 -6.17 -4.24
C VAL A 61 -12.35 -6.59 -5.18
N ASN A 62 -12.46 -7.89 -5.42
CA ASN A 62 -13.56 -8.53 -6.10
C ASN A 62 -14.07 -9.71 -5.25
N ASN A 63 -15.33 -9.68 -4.83
CA ASN A 63 -15.92 -10.66 -3.93
C ASN A 63 -15.94 -12.11 -4.48
N ASN A 64 -15.76 -12.28 -5.79
CA ASN A 64 -15.74 -13.60 -6.43
C ASN A 64 -14.34 -14.22 -6.52
N LEU A 65 -13.30 -13.51 -6.06
CA LEU A 65 -11.92 -13.98 -6.11
C LEU A 65 -11.46 -14.47 -4.73
N ASN A 66 -10.68 -15.55 -4.75
CA ASN A 66 -9.98 -16.03 -3.57
C ASN A 66 -8.63 -15.32 -3.48
N TYR A 67 -8.40 -14.56 -2.41
CA TYR A 67 -7.20 -13.77 -2.20
C TYR A 67 -6.24 -14.41 -1.20
N ARG A 68 -4.95 -14.18 -1.43
CA ARG A 68 -3.88 -14.34 -0.44
C ARG A 68 -3.00 -13.11 -0.41
N VAL A 69 -2.28 -12.95 0.70
CA VAL A 69 -1.26 -11.93 0.89
C VAL A 69 0.09 -12.62 1.03
N VAL A 70 1.10 -12.09 0.34
CA VAL A 70 2.50 -12.49 0.51
C VAL A 70 3.28 -11.30 1.08
N ALA A 71 3.80 -11.45 2.29
CA ALA A 71 4.72 -10.50 2.92
C ALA A 71 6.17 -11.00 2.79
N GLY A 72 7.15 -10.10 2.82
CA GLY A 72 8.57 -10.46 2.66
C GLY A 72 8.99 -10.78 1.23
N GLU A 73 8.08 -10.62 0.27
CA GLU A 73 8.30 -10.84 -1.16
C GLU A 73 9.22 -9.77 -1.78
N HIS A 74 10.10 -10.18 -2.70
CA HIS A 74 10.89 -9.27 -3.55
C HIS A 74 10.79 -9.66 -5.03
N ASN A 75 11.04 -10.92 -5.37
CA ASN A 75 10.88 -11.45 -6.74
C ASN A 75 9.73 -12.45 -6.88
N LEU A 76 8.58 -11.97 -7.40
CA LEU A 76 7.35 -12.77 -7.62
C LEU A 76 7.51 -14.09 -8.40
N ASN A 77 8.64 -14.29 -9.08
CA ASN A 77 8.92 -15.48 -9.89
C ASN A 77 9.93 -16.43 -9.24
N ALA A 78 10.40 -16.13 -8.04
CA ALA A 78 11.34 -16.94 -7.28
C ALA A 78 10.83 -17.14 -5.85
N ASN A 79 11.35 -18.16 -5.17
CA ASN A 79 11.18 -18.32 -3.74
C ASN A 79 12.53 -18.02 -3.10
N GLU A 80 12.58 -16.96 -2.30
CA GLU A 80 13.77 -16.39 -1.67
C GLU A 80 13.90 -16.82 -0.20
N GLY A 81 12.88 -17.50 0.35
CA GLY A 81 12.85 -18.04 1.70
C GLY A 81 12.43 -17.05 2.79
N SER A 82 12.18 -15.80 2.42
CA SER A 82 11.71 -14.73 3.32
C SER A 82 10.19 -14.54 3.28
N GLU A 83 9.51 -15.20 2.34
CA GLU A 83 8.09 -15.04 2.08
C GLU A 83 7.22 -15.66 3.18
N GLN A 84 6.21 -14.91 3.60
CA GLN A 84 5.16 -15.38 4.49
C GLN A 84 3.82 -15.25 3.79
N ILE A 85 3.15 -16.38 3.58
CA ILE A 85 1.92 -16.48 2.80
C ILE A 85 0.72 -16.62 3.74
N PHE A 86 -0.26 -15.74 3.58
CA PHE A 86 -1.47 -15.71 4.40
C PHE A 86 -2.72 -15.78 3.54
N SER A 87 -3.68 -16.66 3.90
CA SER A 87 -5.05 -16.53 3.40
C SER A 87 -5.75 -15.34 4.04
N VAL A 88 -6.77 -14.82 3.37
CA VAL A 88 -7.54 -13.66 3.84
C VAL A 88 -8.82 -14.15 4.54
N SER A 89 -8.97 -13.80 5.82
CA SER A 89 -10.13 -14.21 6.64
C SER A 89 -11.31 -13.24 6.53
N LYS A 90 -11.04 -11.95 6.27
CA LYS A 90 -12.07 -10.92 6.11
C LYS A 90 -11.57 -9.80 5.24
N ILE A 91 -12.44 -9.29 4.35
CA ILE A 91 -12.18 -8.08 3.57
C ILE A 91 -13.22 -7.03 3.97
N ILE A 92 -12.75 -5.83 4.32
CA ILE A 92 -13.59 -4.69 4.69
C ILE A 92 -13.27 -3.53 3.75
N VAL A 93 -14.19 -3.25 2.83
CA VAL A 93 -14.12 -2.10 1.94
C VAL A 93 -14.73 -0.88 2.63
N HIS A 94 -14.19 0.32 2.38
CA HIS A 94 -14.79 1.54 2.91
C HIS A 94 -16.26 1.68 2.45
N PRO A 95 -17.23 1.97 3.35
CA PRO A 95 -18.66 1.90 3.02
C PRO A 95 -19.13 2.93 1.98
N TYR A 96 -18.36 4.00 1.77
CA TYR A 96 -18.63 5.01 0.73
C TYR A 96 -17.86 4.79 -0.57
N TRP A 97 -17.15 3.66 -0.72
CA TRP A 97 -16.53 3.30 -1.98
C TRP A 97 -17.58 3.12 -3.08
N ASN A 98 -17.31 3.68 -4.26
CA ASN A 98 -18.14 3.50 -5.45
C ASN A 98 -17.26 3.25 -6.67
N SER A 99 -17.28 2.02 -7.19
CA SER A 99 -16.48 1.62 -8.35
C SER A 99 -16.81 2.40 -9.62
N ASN A 100 -18.01 2.97 -9.73
CA ASN A 100 -18.42 3.81 -10.86
C ASN A 100 -17.94 5.27 -10.72
N ASN A 101 -17.35 5.65 -9.59
CA ASN A 101 -16.89 7.01 -9.33
C ASN A 101 -15.65 7.03 -8.43
N VAL A 102 -14.52 6.53 -8.97
CA VAL A 102 -13.22 6.54 -8.28
C VAL A 102 -12.79 7.96 -7.87
N ALA A 103 -13.18 8.97 -8.64
CA ALA A 103 -12.89 10.38 -8.34
C ALA A 103 -13.58 10.90 -7.06
N ALA A 104 -14.63 10.22 -6.57
CA ALA A 104 -15.23 10.53 -5.27
C ALA A 104 -14.32 10.15 -4.08
N GLY A 105 -13.26 9.37 -4.31
CA GLY A 105 -12.37 8.88 -3.27
C GLY A 105 -12.87 7.58 -2.63
N TYR A 106 -12.59 7.40 -1.34
CA TYR A 106 -12.93 6.18 -0.58
C TYR A 106 -12.32 4.89 -1.13
N ASP A 107 -11.29 5.00 -1.97
CA ASP A 107 -10.59 3.87 -2.55
C ASP A 107 -9.60 3.26 -1.55
N ILE A 108 -10.14 2.63 -0.51
CA ILE A 108 -9.39 1.98 0.56
C ILE A 108 -10.16 0.77 1.11
N ALA A 109 -9.43 -0.30 1.37
CA ALA A 109 -9.93 -1.52 1.99
C ALA A 109 -8.91 -2.10 2.97
N LEU A 110 -9.40 -2.87 3.94
CA LEU A 110 -8.61 -3.61 4.91
C LEU A 110 -8.83 -5.11 4.77
N PHE A 111 -7.72 -5.85 4.75
CA PHE A 111 -7.69 -7.31 4.72
C PHE A 111 -7.27 -7.80 6.09
N ARG A 112 -8.10 -8.61 6.73
CA ARG A 112 -7.71 -9.39 7.91
C ARG A 112 -7.09 -10.69 7.44
N LEU A 113 -5.87 -10.97 7.88
CA LEU A 113 -5.15 -12.20 7.56
C LEU A 113 -5.65 -13.35 8.44
N ASN A 114 -5.55 -14.57 7.93
CA ASN A 114 -5.74 -15.78 8.71
C ASN A 114 -4.38 -16.20 9.31
N GLY A 115 -3.96 -15.51 10.36
CA GLY A 115 -2.66 -15.68 11.01
C GLY A 115 -1.99 -14.35 11.32
N TYR A 116 -0.82 -14.42 11.97
CA TYR A 116 -0.02 -13.26 12.35
C TYR A 116 1.36 -13.36 11.70
N ALA A 117 1.77 -12.32 10.98
CA ALA A 117 3.10 -12.19 10.42
C ALA A 117 4.17 -12.17 11.51
N SER A 118 5.26 -12.89 11.27
CA SER A 118 6.48 -12.85 12.09
C SER A 118 7.34 -11.69 11.61
N LEU A 119 7.53 -10.68 12.45
CA LEU A 119 8.32 -9.51 12.07
C LEU A 119 9.82 -9.84 12.07
N ASN A 120 10.52 -9.42 11.02
CA ASN A 120 11.95 -9.68 10.82
C ASN A 120 12.54 -8.64 9.83
N GLY A 121 13.75 -8.85 9.32
CA GLY A 121 14.37 -7.92 8.36
C GLY A 121 13.61 -7.75 7.04
N ALA A 122 12.80 -8.73 6.64
CA ALA A 122 11.99 -8.72 5.43
C ALA A 122 10.54 -8.26 5.65
N VAL A 123 10.03 -8.40 6.88
CA VAL A 123 8.62 -8.14 7.22
C VAL A 123 8.53 -7.21 8.42
N GLN A 124 7.98 -6.01 8.22
CA GLN A 124 7.76 -4.99 9.25
C GLN A 124 6.37 -4.36 9.11
N LEU A 125 5.96 -3.58 10.11
CA LEU A 125 4.71 -2.83 10.06
C LEU A 125 4.94 -1.44 9.44
N ALA A 126 4.03 -1.05 8.55
CA ALA A 126 3.96 0.29 8.01
C ALA A 126 3.62 1.30 9.10
N VAL A 127 4.32 2.43 9.09
CA VAL A 127 4.00 3.56 9.95
C VAL A 127 2.99 4.44 9.21
N LEU A 128 1.83 4.65 9.84
CA LEU A 128 0.77 5.50 9.29
C LEU A 128 0.97 6.95 9.77
N PRO A 129 0.67 7.96 8.93
CA PRO A 129 0.73 9.35 9.33
C PRO A 129 -0.30 9.69 10.39
N GLN A 130 -0.02 10.75 11.16
CA GLN A 130 -1.02 11.32 12.06
C GLN A 130 -2.27 11.74 11.27
N GLU A 131 -3.44 11.53 11.87
CA GLU A 131 -4.72 11.92 11.28
C GLU A 131 -4.72 13.40 10.87
N GLY A 132 -5.27 13.67 9.69
CA GLY A 132 -5.35 15.04 9.14
C GLY A 132 -4.07 15.57 8.50
N THR A 133 -2.91 14.89 8.64
CA THR A 133 -1.63 15.36 8.07
C THR A 133 -1.72 15.61 6.56
N ILE A 134 -1.27 16.79 6.13
CA ILE A 134 -1.14 17.17 4.71
C ILE A 134 0.32 17.53 4.46
N LEU A 135 0.95 16.86 3.49
CA LEU A 135 2.31 17.16 3.10
C LEU A 135 2.36 18.38 2.17
N PRO A 136 3.40 19.22 2.27
CA PRO A 136 3.67 20.28 1.29
C PRO A 136 3.75 19.76 -0.14
N ASN A 137 3.54 20.64 -1.11
CA ASN A 137 3.76 20.30 -2.52
C ASN A 137 5.23 19.90 -2.77
N ASN A 138 5.45 18.97 -3.70
CA ASN A 138 6.77 18.41 -4.03
C ASN A 138 7.51 17.73 -2.86
N TYR A 139 6.80 17.25 -1.85
CA TYR A 139 7.41 16.47 -0.77
C TYR A 139 8.07 15.19 -1.31
N PRO A 140 9.26 14.79 -0.83
CA PRO A 140 9.96 13.61 -1.32
C PRO A 140 9.20 12.34 -0.90
N CYS A 141 8.62 11.67 -1.89
CA CYS A 141 7.92 10.41 -1.70
C CYS A 141 8.24 9.40 -2.81
N TYR A 142 8.14 8.12 -2.47
CA TYR A 142 8.44 6.97 -3.33
C TYR A 142 7.24 6.05 -3.45
N ILE A 143 7.05 5.51 -4.65
CA ILE A 143 6.04 4.49 -4.94
C ILE A 143 6.78 3.17 -5.15
N THR A 144 6.25 2.09 -4.60
CA THR A 144 6.79 0.75 -4.78
C THR A 144 5.68 -0.21 -5.18
N GLY A 145 6.05 -1.21 -5.98
CA GLY A 145 5.11 -2.22 -6.44
C GLY A 145 5.70 -3.05 -7.57
N TRP A 146 4.90 -4.01 -8.04
CA TRP A 146 5.24 -4.90 -9.14
C TRP A 146 4.40 -4.62 -10.39
N GLY A 147 3.83 -3.42 -10.49
CA GLY A 147 3.06 -2.97 -11.65
C GLY A 147 3.88 -2.81 -12.93
N LEU A 148 3.17 -2.55 -14.03
CA LEU A 148 3.75 -2.55 -15.38
C LEU A 148 4.86 -1.50 -15.53
N THR A 149 5.87 -1.87 -16.31
CA THR A 149 7.10 -1.09 -16.53
C THR A 149 7.09 -0.29 -17.84
N ARG A 150 6.01 -0.43 -18.63
CA ARG A 150 5.84 0.20 -19.94
C ARG A 150 4.65 1.16 -19.95
N SER A 151 4.72 2.15 -20.83
CA SER A 151 3.74 3.24 -21.03
C SER A 151 2.35 2.78 -21.52
N GLU A 152 2.16 1.50 -21.83
CA GLU A 152 0.88 0.94 -22.28
C GLU A 152 0.01 0.50 -21.09
N CYS A 153 -0.52 1.47 -20.36
CA CYS A 153 -1.37 1.23 -19.21
C CYS A 153 -2.82 0.99 -19.62
N ARG A 154 -3.10 -0.18 -20.21
CA ARG A 154 -4.46 -0.66 -20.49
C ARG A 154 -4.93 -1.81 -19.56
N ALA A 155 -4.06 -2.36 -18.73
CA ALA A 155 -4.37 -3.37 -17.70
C ALA A 155 -4.15 -2.76 -16.29
N PRO A 156 -4.86 -3.21 -15.23
CA PRO A 156 -4.84 -2.56 -13.93
C PRO A 156 -3.40 -2.56 -13.41
N PRO A 157 -2.84 -1.38 -13.06
CA PRO A 157 -1.44 -1.31 -12.69
C PRO A 157 -1.28 -2.09 -11.37
N GLY A 158 -0.44 -3.14 -11.36
CA GLY A 158 -0.14 -3.94 -10.18
C GLY A 158 0.41 -3.16 -8.99
N ASP A 159 0.74 -1.88 -9.18
CA ASP A 159 1.09 -0.94 -8.11
C ASP A 159 -0.12 -0.48 -7.29
N SER A 160 -1.33 -0.68 -7.80
CA SER A 160 -2.59 -0.29 -7.16
C SER A 160 -2.72 -0.93 -5.78
N GLY A 161 -3.24 -0.19 -4.81
CA GLY A 161 -3.27 -0.61 -3.41
C GLY A 161 -1.92 -0.56 -2.69
N GLY A 162 -0.80 -0.40 -3.40
CA GLY A 162 0.53 -0.25 -2.83
C GLY A 162 0.74 1.09 -2.12
N PRO A 163 1.79 1.19 -1.29
CA PRO A 163 2.15 2.38 -0.53
C PRO A 163 2.79 3.49 -1.36
N LEU A 164 2.47 4.74 -0.98
CA LEU A 164 3.31 5.91 -1.20
C LEU A 164 4.06 6.24 0.10
N HIS A 165 5.38 6.03 0.09
CA HIS A 165 6.27 6.26 1.22
C HIS A 165 6.78 7.69 1.21
N CYS A 166 6.61 8.44 2.29
CA CYS A 166 7.15 9.80 2.41
C CYS A 166 8.04 9.90 3.65
N ALA A 167 9.23 10.50 3.52
CA ALA A 167 10.19 10.63 4.61
C ALA A 167 9.84 11.84 5.49
N VAL A 168 9.26 11.59 6.66
CA VAL A 168 8.87 12.62 7.63
C VAL A 168 9.73 12.46 8.89
N ASN A 169 10.49 13.50 9.25
CA ASN A 169 11.36 13.51 10.44
C ASN A 169 12.34 12.33 10.50
N GLY A 170 12.90 11.93 9.35
CA GLY A 170 13.85 10.82 9.25
C GLY A 170 13.22 9.42 9.21
N GLN A 171 11.89 9.31 9.22
CA GLN A 171 11.18 8.04 9.15
C GLN A 171 10.24 8.00 7.94
N TYR A 172 10.24 6.89 7.20
CA TYR A 172 9.26 6.68 6.13
C TYR A 172 7.90 6.31 6.69
N GLN A 173 6.87 7.02 6.24
CA GLN A 173 5.46 6.78 6.57
C GLN A 173 4.65 6.52 5.30
N VAL A 174 3.60 5.71 5.39
CA VAL A 174 2.70 5.41 4.27
C VAL A 174 1.61 6.48 4.19
N HIS A 175 1.83 7.50 3.38
CA HIS A 175 0.90 8.63 3.22
C HIS A 175 -0.20 8.39 2.18
N GLY A 176 0.01 7.44 1.28
CA GLY A 176 -0.91 7.17 0.18
C GLY A 176 -1.11 5.68 -0.07
N VAL A 177 -2.30 5.35 -0.55
CA VAL A 177 -2.63 4.06 -1.18
C VAL A 177 -2.83 4.33 -2.67
N THR A 178 -2.06 3.68 -3.54
CA THR A 178 -2.15 3.87 -5.00
C THR A 178 -3.56 3.58 -5.49
N SER A 179 -4.20 4.56 -6.14
CA SER A 179 -5.62 4.47 -6.53
C SER A 179 -5.79 4.46 -8.05
N PHE A 180 -5.41 5.54 -8.75
CA PHE A 180 -5.55 5.57 -10.20
C PHE A 180 -4.50 6.44 -10.90
N VAL A 181 -4.33 6.16 -12.18
CA VAL A 181 -3.54 6.94 -13.14
C VAL A 181 -4.47 7.51 -14.21
N SER A 182 -3.93 8.37 -15.09
CA SER A 182 -4.70 8.90 -16.23
C SER A 182 -5.19 7.78 -17.14
N SER A 183 -6.41 7.90 -17.66
CA SER A 183 -6.93 7.00 -18.71
C SER A 183 -6.14 7.07 -20.02
N GLN A 184 -5.29 8.11 -20.17
CA GLN A 184 -4.39 8.29 -21.31
C GLN A 184 -3.03 7.57 -21.13
N GLY A 185 -2.78 6.93 -19.97
CA GLY A 185 -1.55 6.18 -19.67
C GLY A 185 -0.95 6.51 -18.29
N CYS A 186 0.04 5.74 -17.83
CA CYS A 186 0.65 5.94 -16.50
C CYS A 186 1.55 7.18 -16.42
N ASN A 187 2.21 7.58 -17.52
CA ASN A 187 3.18 8.68 -17.55
C ASN A 187 2.71 9.85 -18.42
N VAL A 188 1.55 10.40 -18.09
CA VAL A 188 0.96 11.51 -18.83
C VAL A 188 1.36 12.83 -18.20
N LEU A 189 1.93 13.74 -19.01
CA LEU A 189 2.36 15.06 -18.56
C LEU A 189 1.21 15.80 -17.85
N ARG A 190 1.48 16.34 -16.65
CA ARG A 190 0.49 17.01 -15.77
C ARG A 190 -0.66 16.13 -15.25
N LYS A 191 -0.58 14.80 -15.39
CA LYS A 191 -1.51 13.85 -14.77
C LYS A 191 -0.73 12.92 -13.84
N PRO A 192 -0.39 13.38 -12.62
CA PRO A 192 0.31 12.56 -11.65
C PRO A 192 -0.56 11.37 -11.23
N THR A 193 0.08 10.30 -10.75
CA THR A 193 -0.59 9.22 -10.04
C THR A 193 -1.35 9.78 -8.85
N VAL A 194 -2.59 9.30 -8.66
CA VAL A 194 -3.47 9.71 -7.57
C VAL A 194 -3.54 8.61 -6.53
N PHE A 195 -3.49 9.03 -5.27
CA PHE A 195 -3.47 8.17 -4.10
C PHE A 195 -4.64 8.51 -3.18
N THR A 196 -5.21 7.51 -2.53
CA THR A 196 -6.06 7.73 -1.36
C THR A 196 -5.19 8.23 -0.22
N ARG A 197 -5.52 9.39 0.36
CA ARG A 197 -4.73 10.02 1.43
C ARG A 197 -4.95 9.31 2.75
N VAL A 198 -3.98 8.51 3.20
CA VAL A 198 -4.11 7.64 4.39
C VAL A 198 -4.48 8.43 5.65
N SER A 199 -3.90 9.62 5.85
CA SER A 199 -4.19 10.48 7.00
C SER A 199 -5.66 10.94 7.08
N ALA A 200 -6.45 10.81 6.02
CA ALA A 200 -7.90 11.06 6.04
C ALA A 200 -8.74 9.90 6.59
N TYR A 201 -8.14 8.71 6.70
CA TYR A 201 -8.82 7.46 7.03
C TYR A 201 -8.32 6.81 8.31
N VAL A 202 -7.40 7.45 9.06
CA VAL A 202 -6.84 6.88 10.29
C VAL A 202 -7.94 6.52 11.30
N SER A 203 -8.91 7.40 11.53
CA SER A 203 -10.08 7.07 12.38
C SER A 203 -10.86 5.85 11.87
N TRP A 204 -11.11 5.78 10.56
CA TRP A 204 -11.82 4.64 9.96
C TRP A 204 -11.02 3.33 10.12
N ILE A 205 -9.72 3.36 9.79
CA ILE A 205 -8.81 2.23 9.93
C ILE A 205 -8.83 1.71 11.37
N ASN A 206 -8.71 2.61 12.35
CA ASN A 206 -8.73 2.26 13.78
C ASN A 206 -10.09 1.72 14.24
N SER A 207 -11.20 2.23 13.70
CA SER A 207 -12.54 1.72 14.03
C SER A 207 -12.80 0.30 13.51
N VAL A 208 -12.18 -0.06 12.38
CA VAL A 208 -12.33 -1.37 11.74
C VAL A 208 -11.40 -2.42 12.36
N ARG A 209 -10.25 -1.99 12.90
CA ARG A 209 -9.31 -2.82 13.68
C ARG A 209 -9.42 -2.49 15.19
N PRO A 210 -10.55 -2.73 15.88
CA PRO A 210 -10.55 -2.60 17.33
C PRO A 210 -9.45 -3.55 17.85
N GLY A 211 -8.56 -3.02 18.69
CA GLY A 211 -7.30 -3.68 19.03
C GLY A 211 -7.49 -5.16 19.32
N ASP A 212 -7.06 -6.01 18.39
CA ASP A 212 -6.68 -7.40 18.66
C ASP A 212 -5.41 -7.31 19.51
N ASN A 213 -5.53 -6.82 20.74
CA ASN A 213 -4.54 -7.09 21.77
C ASN A 213 -4.50 -8.62 21.85
N PRO A 214 -3.33 -9.28 21.72
CA PRO A 214 -3.24 -10.64 22.22
C PRO A 214 -3.78 -10.60 23.66
N PRO A 215 -4.61 -11.57 24.10
CA PRO A 215 -5.13 -11.56 25.46
C PRO A 215 -3.94 -11.36 26.40
N ALA A 216 -3.92 -10.22 27.09
CA ALA A 216 -2.96 -10.02 28.15
C ALA A 216 -3.13 -11.20 29.12
N PRO A 217 -2.05 -11.81 29.63
CA PRO A 217 -2.20 -12.75 30.73
C PRO A 217 -3.04 -12.06 31.80
N ALA A 218 -4.15 -12.70 32.19
CA ALA A 218 -5.12 -12.11 33.09
C ALA A 218 -4.44 -11.73 34.41
N CYS A 219 -4.21 -10.43 34.61
CA CYS A 219 -3.91 -9.88 35.92
C CYS A 219 -5.23 -9.55 36.62
N PRO A 220 -5.35 -9.77 37.95
CA PRO A 220 -6.60 -9.55 38.66
C PRO A 220 -7.05 -8.08 38.62
N ASP A 221 -8.37 -7.95 38.50
CA ASP A 221 -9.17 -6.75 38.26
C ASP A 221 -9.08 -5.69 39.37
N HIS A 222 -8.78 -4.44 39.00
CA HIS A 222 -9.13 -3.26 39.78
C HIS A 222 -9.82 -2.21 38.89
N ARG A 223 -11.15 -2.21 39.02
CA ARG A 223 -12.17 -1.28 38.49
C ARG A 223 -11.72 0.18 38.30
N PHE A 224 -11.96 0.69 37.09
CA PHE A 224 -12.27 2.11 36.86
C PHE A 224 -13.33 2.27 35.76
N THR A 225 -14.35 3.10 36.03
CA THR A 225 -15.48 3.41 35.14
C THR A 225 -15.15 4.57 34.19
N PRO A 226 -15.62 4.57 32.91
CA PRO A 226 -15.42 5.69 31.99
C PRO A 226 -16.59 6.69 31.99
N GLY A 227 -16.27 7.98 32.04
CA GLY A 227 -17.19 9.09 31.78
C GLY A 227 -17.33 9.40 30.29
N THR A 228 -18.54 9.79 29.89
CA THR A 228 -18.96 10.12 28.52
C THR A 228 -18.58 11.56 28.13
N GLY A 229 -17.88 11.74 27.01
CA GLY A 229 -17.66 13.03 26.33
C GLY A 229 -18.37 13.07 24.97
N PRO A 230 -18.77 14.27 24.47
CA PRO A 230 -19.68 14.40 23.34
C PRO A 230 -19.00 14.16 21.98
N ALA A 231 -19.81 13.66 21.04
CA ALA A 231 -19.42 13.36 19.67
C ALA A 231 -19.00 14.62 18.90
N ALA A 232 -17.78 14.64 18.39
CA ALA A 232 -17.30 15.67 17.49
C ALA A 232 -17.89 15.49 16.08
N ARG A 233 -18.37 16.61 15.53
CA ARG A 233 -19.09 16.74 14.27
C ARG A 233 -18.20 16.42 13.06
N SER A 234 -18.66 15.49 12.22
CA SER A 234 -18.01 15.06 10.97
C SER A 234 -17.89 16.22 9.97
N GLN A 235 -16.65 16.69 9.74
CA GLN A 235 -16.30 17.45 8.55
C GLN A 235 -15.78 16.49 7.49
N ARG A 236 -16.32 16.57 6.26
CA ARG A 236 -15.92 15.72 5.12
C ARG A 236 -14.46 16.02 4.73
N PRO A 237 -13.49 15.13 4.96
CA PRO A 237 -12.13 15.37 4.51
C PRO A 237 -12.06 15.11 3.00
N ARG A 238 -11.42 16.00 2.24
CA ARG A 238 -11.02 15.68 0.86
C ARG A 238 -10.01 14.52 0.95
N GLY A 239 -10.40 13.37 0.41
CA GLY A 239 -9.75 12.06 0.66
C GLY A 239 -8.72 11.62 -0.37
N LEU A 240 -8.46 12.42 -1.41
CA LEU A 240 -7.47 12.13 -2.45
C LEU A 240 -6.23 13.02 -2.30
N LEU A 241 -5.06 12.44 -2.51
CA LEU A 241 -3.77 13.11 -2.63
C LEU A 241 -3.24 12.88 -4.05
N SER A 242 -2.66 13.93 -4.64
CA SER A 242 -1.91 13.82 -5.88
C SER A 242 -0.44 14.03 -5.54
N ALA A 243 0.41 13.05 -5.86
CA ALA A 243 1.85 13.16 -5.66
C ALA A 243 2.57 12.89 -6.98
N ARG A 244 3.60 13.69 -7.28
CA ARG A 244 4.61 13.30 -8.27
C ARG A 244 5.62 12.46 -7.52
N GLY A 245 5.46 11.14 -7.52
CA GLY A 245 6.49 10.26 -7.00
C GLY A 245 7.79 10.48 -7.76
N ARG A 246 8.90 10.69 -7.05
CA ARG A 246 10.20 10.40 -7.66
C ARG A 246 10.32 8.89 -7.64
N VAL A 247 10.81 8.34 -8.74
CA VAL A 247 11.15 6.92 -8.81
C VAL A 247 12.66 6.87 -8.62
N LEU A 248 13.11 6.27 -7.53
CA LEU A 248 14.51 6.42 -7.13
C LEU A 248 15.45 5.66 -8.04
N LEU A 249 16.60 6.29 -8.23
CA LEU A 249 17.90 5.69 -8.45
C LEU A 249 18.56 5.57 -7.07
N ASN A 250 18.79 4.36 -6.59
CA ASN A 250 19.85 4.00 -5.63
C ASN A 250 19.96 4.63 -4.22
N GLU A 251 18.98 5.40 -3.70
CA GLU A 251 19.08 5.94 -2.32
C GLU A 251 18.11 5.25 -1.35
N THR A 252 18.66 4.49 -0.40
CA THR A 252 17.93 3.75 0.64
C THR A 252 17.67 4.60 1.90
N PRO A 253 16.65 4.28 2.72
CA PRO A 253 16.70 4.57 4.14
C PRO A 253 17.90 3.84 4.76
N ALA A 254 18.71 4.53 5.55
CA ALA A 254 19.72 3.91 6.42
C ALA A 254 19.06 3.14 7.57
#